data_AF-A0A970HXW6-F1
#
_entry.id   AF-A0A970HXW6-F1
#
_cell.length_a   1.000
_cell.length_b   1.000
_cell.length_c   1.000
_cell.angle_alpha   90.00
_cell.angle_beta   90.00
_cell.angle_gamma   90.00
#
_symmetry.space_group_name_H-M   'P 1'
#
loop_
_entity.id
_entity.type
_entity.pdbx_description
1 polymer ?
#
loop_
_entity_poly.entity_id
_entity_poly.type
_entity_poly.pdbx_seq_one_letter_code
_entity_poly.pdbx_strand_id
1 'polypeptide(L)'
;MRRSTMIVVLITFALLLSVPGLAAEKENLALRATVTVDSTFTAYPEGTQLNDGELNDHDPEIDASWGRVAWASAEVAGDHWIELALAETSEVSGISIYWARDAGEFKVSSHIVLQYWDGAN
;
A
#
# COMPACT_ATOMS: atom_id res chain seq x y z
N MET A 1 0.28 69.08 -20.69
CA MET A 1 0.41 67.70 -21.22
C MET A 1 0.66 66.75 -20.07
N ARG A 2 -0.37 66.07 -19.56
CA ARG A 2 -0.24 65.02 -18.53
C ARG A 2 -0.25 63.67 -19.23
N ARG A 3 0.81 62.86 -19.04
CA ARG A 3 0.89 61.49 -19.54
C ARG A 3 0.16 60.60 -18.55
N SER A 4 -0.97 60.03 -18.95
CA SER A 4 -1.66 59.01 -18.17
C SER A 4 -1.02 57.66 -18.42
N THR A 5 -0.43 57.08 -17.39
CA THR A 5 0.09 55.72 -17.36
C THR A 5 -1.10 54.74 -17.34
N MET A 6 -1.22 53.90 -18.36
CA MET A 6 -2.23 52.85 -18.44
C MET A 6 -1.71 51.61 -17.70
N ILE A 7 -2.37 51.24 -16.59
CA ILE A 7 -2.09 50.00 -15.87
C ILE A 7 -2.91 48.89 -16.54
N VAL A 8 -2.23 47.93 -17.18
CA VAL A 8 -2.85 46.71 -17.69
C VAL A 8 -2.86 45.71 -16.54
N VAL A 9 -4.03 45.47 -15.94
CA VAL A 9 -4.22 44.40 -14.96
C VAL A 9 -4.42 43.10 -15.75
N LEU A 10 -3.37 42.27 -15.80
CA LEU A 10 -3.44 40.94 -16.38
C LEU A 10 -4.11 40.01 -15.34
N ILE A 11 -5.41 39.78 -15.47
CA ILE A 11 -6.12 38.78 -14.67
C ILE A 11 -5.86 37.43 -15.32
N THR A 12 -4.91 36.67 -14.78
CA THR A 12 -4.67 35.28 -15.18
C THR A 12 -5.84 34.44 -14.67
N PHE A 13 -6.79 34.12 -15.55
CA PHE A 13 -7.80 33.10 -15.29
C PHE A 13 -7.11 31.73 -15.30
N ALA A 14 -6.86 31.15 -14.13
CA ALA A 14 -6.55 29.73 -14.03
C ALA A 14 -7.83 28.96 -14.38
N LEU A 15 -7.89 28.43 -15.61
CA LEU A 15 -8.95 27.55 -16.04
C LEU A 15 -8.76 26.20 -15.32
N LEU A 16 -9.42 26.02 -14.17
CA LEU A 16 -9.60 24.70 -13.56
C LEU A 16 -10.57 23.92 -14.46
N LEU A 17 -10.01 23.15 -15.40
CA LEU A 17 -10.75 22.12 -16.11
C LEU A 17 -11.11 21.02 -15.11
N SER A 18 -12.27 21.12 -14.46
CA SER A 18 -12.87 19.98 -13.78
C SER A 18 -13.34 19.02 -14.87
N VAL A 19 -12.55 18.00 -15.19
CA VAL A 19 -12.98 16.89 -16.05
C VAL A 19 -13.92 16.01 -15.20
N PRO A 20 -15.24 16.00 -15.45
CA PRO A 20 -16.13 15.09 -14.76
C PRO A 20 -15.95 13.71 -15.40
N GLY A 21 -15.40 12.75 -14.67
CA GLY A 21 -15.34 11.36 -15.14
C GLY A 21 -13.97 10.67 -15.12
N LEU A 22 -12.92 11.30 -14.57
CA LEU A 22 -11.84 10.50 -14.01
C LEU A 22 -12.41 9.82 -12.77
N ALA A 23 -12.72 8.52 -12.87
CA ALA A 23 -12.93 7.72 -11.68
C ALA A 23 -11.78 8.05 -10.73
N ALA A 24 -12.10 8.48 -9.50
CA ALA A 24 -11.07 8.63 -8.49
C ALA A 24 -10.27 7.34 -8.49
N GLU A 25 -8.96 7.44 -8.68
CA GLU A 25 -8.08 6.28 -8.55
C GLU A 25 -8.41 5.66 -7.19
N LYS A 26 -8.75 4.37 -7.20
CA LYS A 26 -9.19 3.68 -5.99
C LYS A 26 -7.99 3.65 -5.05
N GLU A 27 -8.00 4.51 -4.03
CA GLU A 27 -6.87 4.68 -3.10
C GLU A 27 -6.53 3.35 -2.44
N ASN A 28 -5.24 2.99 -2.42
CA ASN A 28 -4.77 1.87 -1.62
C ASN A 28 -4.60 2.32 -0.16
N LEU A 29 -5.66 2.14 0.64
CA LEU A 29 -5.68 2.49 2.05
C LEU A 29 -4.60 1.78 2.87
N ALA A 30 -4.11 0.62 2.40
CA ALA A 30 -3.08 -0.14 3.10
C ALA A 30 -1.77 0.64 3.21
N LEU A 31 -1.42 1.52 2.26
CA LEU A 31 -0.17 2.31 2.27
C LEU A 31 -0.02 3.22 3.50
N ARG A 32 -1.13 3.49 4.19
CA ARG A 32 -1.19 4.36 5.37
C ARG A 32 -1.54 3.59 6.65
N ALA A 33 -1.74 2.28 6.54
CA ALA A 33 -2.06 1.43 7.66
C ALA A 33 -0.82 1.21 8.54
N THR A 34 -1.05 1.03 9.84
CA THR A 34 -0.02 0.42 10.70
C THR A 34 -0.10 -1.09 10.56
N VAL A 35 1.02 -1.71 10.22
CA VAL A 35 1.13 -3.17 10.08
C VAL A 35 1.52 -3.76 11.43
N THR A 36 0.84 -4.82 11.83
CA THR A 36 1.29 -5.72 12.91
C THR A 36 1.16 -7.16 12.42
N VAL A 37 2.09 -8.02 12.81
CA VAL A 37 2.10 -9.43 12.42
C VAL A 37 2.30 -10.29 13.65
N ASP A 38 1.82 -11.53 13.63
CA ASP A 38 2.00 -12.47 14.75
C ASP A 38 3.47 -12.83 14.97
N SER A 39 4.19 -12.99 13.86
CA SER A 39 5.57 -13.45 13.83
C SER A 39 6.25 -13.04 12.52
N THR A 40 7.56 -13.16 12.49
CA THR A 40 8.36 -12.90 11.29
C THR A 40 9.52 -13.87 11.27
N PHE A 41 9.90 -14.33 10.07
CA PHE A 41 11.10 -15.14 9.89
C PHE A 41 12.33 -14.37 10.39
N THR A 42 13.19 -15.02 11.20
CA THR A 42 14.25 -14.36 11.99
C THR A 42 15.18 -13.43 11.19
N ALA A 43 15.38 -13.67 9.90
CA ALA A 43 16.25 -12.86 9.05
C ALA A 43 15.55 -11.66 8.39
N TYR A 44 14.24 -11.50 8.56
CA TYR A 44 13.42 -10.50 7.86
C TYR A 44 13.00 -9.37 8.82
N PRO A 45 12.81 -8.14 8.30
CA PRO A 45 12.22 -7.06 9.07
C PRO A 45 10.74 -7.33 9.37
N GLU A 46 10.26 -6.77 10.49
CA GLU A 46 8.91 -6.98 11.03
C GLU A 46 7.82 -6.31 10.16
N GLY A 47 7.45 -6.96 9.06
CA GLY A 47 6.24 -6.67 8.29
C GLY A 47 6.17 -5.32 7.56
N THR A 48 7.19 -4.46 7.68
CA THR A 48 7.22 -3.11 7.08
C THR A 48 7.04 -3.10 5.55
N GLN A 49 7.36 -4.21 4.90
CA GLN A 49 7.30 -4.44 3.46
C GLN A 49 5.92 -4.91 2.97
N LEU A 50 4.95 -5.13 3.89
CA LEU A 50 3.60 -5.58 3.51
C LEU A 50 2.75 -4.47 2.88
N ASN A 51 3.12 -3.20 3.10
CA ASN A 51 2.34 -2.04 2.63
C ASN A 51 3.21 -0.85 2.20
N ASP A 52 4.47 -1.05 1.84
CA ASP A 52 5.37 0.02 1.41
C ASP A 52 5.17 0.44 -0.07
N GLY A 53 4.42 -0.36 -0.84
CA GLY A 53 4.11 -0.12 -2.24
C GLY A 53 5.10 -0.77 -3.22
N GLU A 54 6.13 -1.44 -2.72
CA GLU A 54 7.09 -2.19 -3.52
C GLU A 54 6.59 -3.63 -3.76
N LEU A 55 6.90 -4.19 -4.93
CA LEU A 55 6.55 -5.56 -5.27
C LEU A 55 7.82 -6.38 -5.51
N ASN A 56 7.72 -7.70 -5.30
CA ASN A 56 8.73 -8.66 -5.73
C ASN A 56 8.55 -9.00 -7.22
N ASP A 57 8.77 -8.01 -8.09
CA ASP A 57 8.58 -8.09 -9.54
C ASP A 57 9.83 -8.56 -10.31
N HIS A 58 11.01 -8.45 -9.69
CA HIS A 58 12.27 -9.01 -10.16
C HIS A 58 12.57 -10.37 -9.54
N ASP A 59 13.45 -11.18 -10.14
CA ASP A 59 13.87 -12.46 -9.54
C ASP A 59 14.92 -12.19 -8.45
N PRO A 60 14.53 -12.28 -7.16
CA PRO A 60 15.40 -11.89 -6.05
C PRO A 60 16.49 -12.94 -5.77
N GLU A 61 16.55 -14.08 -6.48
CA GLU A 61 17.75 -14.92 -6.45
C GLU A 61 18.99 -14.13 -6.92
N ILE A 62 18.79 -13.12 -7.79
CA ILE A 62 19.86 -12.27 -8.28
C ILE A 62 20.25 -11.18 -7.26
N ASP A 63 19.29 -10.70 -6.47
CA ASP A 63 19.45 -9.67 -5.45
C ASP A 63 18.97 -10.20 -4.09
N ALA A 64 19.88 -10.83 -3.33
CA ALA A 64 19.67 -11.61 -2.10
C ALA A 64 19.01 -10.90 -0.88
N SER A 65 18.05 -10.00 -1.09
CA SER A 65 17.42 -9.15 -0.09
C SER A 65 15.92 -9.43 0.02
N TRP A 66 15.56 -10.69 0.14
CA TRP A 66 14.17 -11.15 0.26
C TRP A 66 13.37 -10.41 1.34
N GLY A 67 13.94 -10.22 2.53
CA GLY A 67 13.28 -9.50 3.61
C GLY A 67 12.99 -8.02 3.30
N ARG A 68 13.61 -7.43 2.27
CA ARG A 68 13.33 -6.04 1.86
C ARG A 68 12.02 -5.91 1.10
N VAL A 69 11.61 -6.92 0.34
CA VAL A 69 10.50 -6.86 -0.62
C VAL A 69 9.39 -7.87 -0.34
N ALA A 70 9.61 -8.80 0.59
CA ALA A 70 8.64 -9.81 0.97
C ALA A 70 8.63 -10.05 2.47
N TRP A 71 7.46 -10.39 3.00
CA TRP A 71 7.30 -10.87 4.37
C TRP A 71 7.08 -12.38 4.38
N ALA A 72 7.59 -13.02 5.42
CA ALA A 72 7.34 -14.42 5.75
C ALA A 72 7.19 -14.53 7.27
N SER A 73 6.24 -15.35 7.72
CA SER A 73 6.06 -15.67 9.13
C SER A 73 7.23 -16.50 9.66
N ALA A 74 7.30 -16.67 10.98
CA ALA A 74 8.28 -17.59 11.58
C ALA A 74 7.97 -19.04 11.17
N GLU A 75 9.01 -19.88 11.12
CA GLU A 75 8.89 -21.32 10.82
C GLU A 75 8.35 -22.12 12.02
N VAL A 76 7.17 -21.75 12.49
CA VAL A 76 6.44 -22.43 13.57
C VAL A 76 5.10 -22.91 13.04
N ALA A 77 4.66 -24.08 13.50
CA ALA A 77 3.37 -24.62 13.07
C ALA A 77 2.22 -23.80 13.69
N GLY A 78 1.21 -23.49 12.88
CA GLY A 78 0.00 -22.81 13.32
C GLY A 78 -0.53 -21.84 12.28
N ASP A 79 -1.57 -21.10 12.67
CA ASP A 79 -2.09 -19.99 11.89
C ASP A 79 -1.20 -18.76 12.10
N HIS A 80 -0.94 -18.03 11.02
CA HIS A 80 -0.24 -16.76 11.03
C HIS A 80 -1.18 -15.66 10.59
N TRP A 81 -0.96 -14.44 11.09
CA TRP A 81 -1.86 -13.32 10.82
C TRP A 81 -1.10 -12.02 10.58
N ILE A 82 -1.74 -11.19 9.75
CA ILE A 82 -1.34 -9.82 9.45
C ILE A 82 -2.53 -8.94 9.83
N GLU A 83 -2.29 -7.91 10.62
CA GLU A 83 -3.24 -6.86 10.94
C GLU A 83 -2.82 -5.56 10.25
N LEU A 84 -3.79 -4.92 9.58
CA LEU A 84 -3.67 -3.59 9.00
C LEU A 84 -4.60 -2.64 9.72
N ALA A 85 -4.07 -1.87 10.66
CA ALA A 85 -4.83 -0.87 11.39
C ALA A 85 -4.91 0.43 10.56
N LEU A 86 -6.11 0.74 10.07
CA LEU A 86 -6.40 2.02 9.42
C LEU A 86 -6.56 3.12 10.47
N ALA A 87 -6.14 4.35 10.12
CA ALA A 87 -6.20 5.49 11.05
C ALA A 87 -7.63 5.92 11.42
N GLU A 88 -8.60 5.59 10.56
CA GLU A 88 -10.02 5.90 10.75
C GLU A 88 -10.89 4.79 10.17
N THR A 89 -12.16 4.74 10.58
CA THR A 89 -13.14 3.83 9.96
C THR A 89 -13.29 4.17 8.49
N SER A 90 -13.01 3.20 7.61
CA SER A 90 -13.04 3.38 6.15
C SER A 90 -13.87 2.30 5.47
N GLU A 91 -14.45 2.64 4.32
CA GLU A 91 -15.08 1.67 3.44
C GLU A 91 -14.01 0.94 2.61
N VAL A 92 -13.84 -0.37 2.86
CA VAL A 92 -12.93 -1.23 2.09
C VAL A 92 -13.77 -2.12 1.18
N SER A 93 -13.59 -1.97 -0.12
CA SER A 93 -14.36 -2.74 -1.13
C SER A 93 -13.55 -3.89 -1.76
N GLY A 94 -12.34 -4.15 -1.27
CA GLY A 94 -11.52 -5.28 -1.71
C GLY A 94 -10.11 -5.26 -1.13
N ILE A 95 -9.44 -6.39 -1.25
CA ILE A 95 -8.04 -6.60 -0.84
C ILE A 95 -7.31 -7.28 -2.00
N SER A 96 -6.09 -6.84 -2.27
CA SER A 96 -5.17 -7.48 -3.20
C SER A 96 -3.99 -8.04 -2.40
N ILE A 97 -3.68 -9.32 -2.62
CA ILE A 97 -2.53 -9.98 -1.99
C ILE A 97 -1.52 -10.31 -3.09
N TYR A 98 -0.28 -9.87 -2.92
CA TYR A 98 0.83 -10.17 -3.82
C TYR A 98 1.72 -11.22 -3.15
N TRP A 99 1.76 -12.43 -3.70
CA TRP A 99 2.57 -13.51 -3.16
C TRP A 99 4.01 -13.40 -3.58
N ALA A 100 4.92 -13.68 -2.65
CA ALA A 100 6.35 -13.82 -2.92
C ALA A 100 6.59 -14.87 -4.02
N ARG A 101 7.49 -14.59 -4.96
CA ARG A 101 7.87 -15.51 -6.05
C ARG A 101 9.33 -15.87 -5.94
N ASP A 102 9.62 -17.13 -5.61
CA ASP A 102 10.95 -17.66 -5.33
C ASP A 102 11.28 -18.80 -6.29
N ALA A 103 12.43 -18.74 -6.96
CA ALA A 103 12.86 -19.68 -8.00
C ALA A 103 11.76 -19.98 -9.04
N GLY A 104 10.98 -18.96 -9.40
CA GLY A 104 9.87 -19.05 -10.36
C GLY A 104 8.53 -19.54 -9.78
N GLU A 105 8.48 -19.93 -8.50
CA GLU A 105 7.28 -20.43 -7.82
C GLU A 105 6.69 -19.41 -6.84
N PHE A 106 5.37 -19.28 -6.83
CA PHE A 106 4.70 -18.47 -5.80
C PHE A 106 4.62 -19.21 -4.47
N LYS A 107 5.08 -18.56 -3.41
CA LYS A 107 4.95 -19.04 -2.03
C LYS A 107 3.62 -18.53 -1.48
N VAL A 108 2.57 -19.32 -1.69
CA VAL A 108 1.18 -18.96 -1.38
C VAL A 108 0.68 -19.69 -0.13
N SER A 109 -0.19 -19.04 0.65
CA SER A 109 -0.94 -19.74 1.69
C SER A 109 -2.00 -20.66 1.07
N SER A 110 -2.20 -21.84 1.66
CA SER A 110 -3.24 -22.79 1.24
C SER A 110 -4.63 -22.44 1.77
N HIS A 111 -4.71 -21.61 2.80
CA HIS A 111 -5.94 -21.14 3.43
C HIS A 111 -5.80 -19.65 3.80
N ILE A 112 -6.86 -18.87 3.57
CA ILE A 112 -6.90 -17.44 3.87
C ILE A 112 -8.26 -17.13 4.49
N VAL A 113 -8.23 -16.46 5.64
CA VAL A 113 -9.42 -15.92 6.31
C VAL A 113 -9.28 -14.42 6.36
N LEU A 114 -10.30 -13.71 5.85
CA LEU A 114 -10.40 -12.26 6.00
C LEU A 114 -11.31 -11.95 7.19
N GLN A 115 -10.80 -11.14 8.11
CA GLN A 115 -11.54 -10.64 9.26
C GLN A 115 -11.46 -9.11 9.29
N TYR A 116 -12.42 -8.48 9.95
CA TYR A 116 -12.41 -7.06 10.26
C TYR A 116 -12.85 -6.89 11.71
N TRP A 117 -12.36 -5.84 12.35
CA TRP A 117 -12.84 -5.47 13.67
C TRP A 117 -14.20 -4.77 13.56
N ASP A 118 -15.21 -5.30 14.26
CA ASP A 118 -16.59 -4.80 14.22
C ASP A 118 -16.87 -3.67 15.22
N GLY A 119 -15.84 -3.23 15.95
CA GLY A 119 -15.95 -2.19 16.97
C GLY A 119 -16.23 -2.70 18.38
N ALA A 120 -16.39 -4.02 18.58
CA ALA A 120 -16.58 -4.61 19.90
C ALA A 120 -15.25 -5.13 20.49
N ASN A 121 -15.07 -4.92 21.80
CA ASN A 121 -13.96 -5.49 22.58
C ASN A 121 -14.39 -6.81 23.24
#